data_AF-A0A932K4B2-F1
#
_entry.id   AF-A0A932K4B2-F1
#
_cell.length_a   1.000
_cell.length_b   1.000
_cell.length_c   1.000
_cell.angle_alpha   90.00
_cell.angle_beta   90.00
_cell.angle_gamma   90.00
#
_symmetry.space_group_name_H-M   'P 1'
#
loop_
_entity.id
_entity.type
_entity.pdbx_description
1 polymer ?
#
loop_
_entity_poly.entity_id
_entity_poly.type
_entity_poly.pdbx_seq_one_letter_code
_entity_poly.pdbx_strand_id
1 'polypeptide(L)'
;TPRDMHLNPTYEALIDEVFTFLQGRMRAALAGGIPADCLLIDPGIGFGKGTRHNLEILRKLHHFRALGRPIVIGTSRKSFIGRILGTEVDERLEGTAATVAQAIAQGASIIRVHDVQPMARVARMMDAIVRPGFAGQERGGKSGVSHEA
;
A
#
# COMPACT_ATOMS: atom_id res chain seq x y z
N THR A 1 -14.04 -7.01 18.00
CA THR A 1 -13.90 -7.85 16.78
C THR A 1 -13.97 -6.97 15.54
N PRO A 2 -13.72 -7.43 14.29
CA PRO A 2 -13.99 -6.62 13.08
C PRO A 2 -15.39 -6.01 13.05
N ARG A 3 -16.34 -6.60 13.80
CA ARG A 3 -17.72 -6.16 13.95
C ARG A 3 -17.89 -4.87 14.79
N ASP A 4 -16.94 -4.54 15.68
CA ASP A 4 -17.08 -3.46 16.69
C ASP A 4 -16.15 -2.25 16.43
N MET A 5 -15.29 -2.34 15.41
CA MET A 5 -14.18 -1.39 15.21
C MET A 5 -14.61 -0.03 14.62
N HIS A 6 -15.88 0.14 14.24
CA HIS A 6 -16.36 1.31 13.49
C HIS A 6 -16.86 2.48 14.36
N LEU A 7 -16.87 2.33 15.69
CA LEU A 7 -17.30 3.38 16.62
C LEU A 7 -16.13 4.30 16.98
N ASN A 8 -16.05 5.42 16.26
CA ASN A 8 -15.24 6.61 16.56
C ASN A 8 -13.85 6.36 17.20
N PRO A 9 -12.94 5.67 16.50
CA PRO A 9 -11.62 5.36 17.05
C PRO A 9 -10.84 6.65 17.31
N THR A 10 -10.39 6.87 18.53
CA THR A 10 -9.45 7.95 18.89
C THR A 10 -8.07 7.35 19.05
N TYR A 11 -7.10 7.91 18.32
CA TYR A 11 -5.68 7.57 18.47
C TYR A 11 -4.95 8.82 18.95
N GLU A 12 -4.11 8.69 19.97
CA GLU A 12 -3.24 9.78 20.42
C GLU A 12 -1.99 9.85 19.54
N ALA A 13 -1.47 8.68 19.14
CA ALA A 13 -0.32 8.53 18.26
C ALA A 13 -0.53 7.32 17.32
N LEU A 14 -1.44 7.45 16.34
CA LEU A 14 -1.88 6.37 15.46
C LEU A 14 -0.74 5.48 14.92
N ILE A 15 0.33 6.09 14.41
CA ILE A 15 1.43 5.34 13.81
C ILE A 15 2.18 4.52 14.86
N ASP A 16 2.46 5.11 16.02
CA ASP A 16 3.21 4.47 17.10
C ASP A 16 2.40 3.35 17.75
N GLU A 17 1.09 3.56 17.92
CA GLU A 17 0.17 2.55 18.43
C GLU A 17 0.09 1.34 17.48
N VAL A 18 -0.09 1.59 16.16
CA VAL A 18 -0.11 0.51 15.15
C VAL A 18 1.25 -0.18 15.06
N PHE A 19 2.35 0.57 15.12
CA PHE A 19 3.70 0.02 15.09
C PHE A 19 3.96 -0.90 16.28
N THR A 20 3.66 -0.42 17.50
CA THR A 20 3.86 -1.18 18.75
C THR A 20 3.02 -2.44 18.76
N PHE A 21 1.76 -2.34 18.32
CA PHE A 21 0.89 -3.51 18.17
C PHE A 21 1.51 -4.55 17.22
N LEU A 22 1.89 -4.15 16.01
CA LEU A 22 2.45 -5.04 15.01
C LEU A 22 3.78 -5.65 15.47
N GLN A 23 4.64 -4.87 16.13
CA GLN A 23 5.88 -5.36 16.71
C GLN A 23 5.64 -6.43 17.77
N GLY A 24 4.64 -6.24 18.64
CA GLY A 24 4.23 -7.24 19.62
C GLY A 24 3.71 -8.52 18.96
N ARG A 25 2.87 -8.40 17.92
CA ARG A 25 2.36 -9.56 17.17
C ARG A 25 3.47 -10.31 16.44
N MET A 26 4.42 -9.59 15.85
CA MET A 26 5.60 -10.19 15.21
C MET A 26 6.44 -10.98 16.22
N ARG A 27 6.74 -10.39 17.39
CA ARG A 27 7.47 -11.10 18.46
C ARG A 27 6.75 -12.37 18.92
N ALA A 28 5.42 -12.30 19.10
CA ALA A 28 4.62 -13.46 19.48
C ALA A 28 4.63 -14.56 18.40
N ALA A 29 4.54 -14.20 17.12
CA ALA A 29 4.61 -15.14 16.01
C ALA A 29 5.97 -15.87 15.96
N LEU A 30 7.06 -15.13 16.10
CA LEU A 30 8.43 -15.68 16.14
C LEU A 30 8.63 -16.61 17.33
N ALA A 31 8.16 -16.22 18.52
CA ALA A 31 8.20 -17.06 19.72
C ALA A 31 7.36 -18.34 19.57
N GLY A 32 6.30 -18.29 18.77
CA GLY A 32 5.49 -19.45 18.39
C GLY A 32 6.10 -20.34 17.32
N GLY A 33 7.35 -20.08 16.89
CA GLY A 33 8.06 -20.90 15.91
C GLY A 33 7.76 -20.57 14.45
N ILE A 34 7.02 -19.49 14.16
CA ILE A 34 6.79 -19.05 12.77
C ILE A 34 8.09 -18.45 12.22
N PRO A 35 8.61 -18.95 11.09
CA PRO A 35 9.82 -18.40 10.46
C PRO A 35 9.65 -16.92 10.09
N ALA A 36 10.72 -16.14 10.26
CA ALA A 36 10.69 -14.70 10.06
C ALA A 36 10.45 -14.27 8.59
N ASP A 37 10.78 -15.14 7.64
CA ASP A 37 10.54 -14.98 6.20
C ASP A 37 9.08 -15.26 5.79
N CYS A 38 8.30 -15.91 6.65
CA CYS A 38 6.86 -16.09 6.50
C CYS A 38 6.04 -14.89 7.03
N LEU A 39 6.69 -13.86 7.60
CA LEU A 39 6.01 -12.72 8.20
C LEU A 39 5.98 -11.50 7.28
N LEU A 40 4.78 -10.93 7.15
CA LEU A 40 4.48 -9.69 6.44
C LEU A 40 3.83 -8.69 7.40
N ILE A 41 3.96 -7.40 7.11
CA ILE A 41 3.38 -6.32 7.90
C ILE A 41 2.24 -5.66 7.13
N ASP A 42 1.05 -5.63 7.74
CA ASP A 42 -0.10 -4.87 7.25
C ASP A 42 -0.56 -3.86 8.32
N PRO A 43 -0.47 -2.54 8.09
CA PRO A 43 -0.97 -1.53 9.03
C PRO A 43 -2.51 -1.44 9.09
N GLY A 44 -3.22 -2.22 8.28
CA GLY A 44 -4.65 -2.45 8.39
C GLY A 44 -5.48 -1.27 7.91
N ILE A 45 -5.34 -0.88 6.64
CA ILE A 45 -6.20 0.15 6.02
C ILE A 45 -7.67 -0.27 6.03
N GLY A 46 -8.53 0.61 6.53
CA GLY A 46 -9.98 0.42 6.60
C GLY A 46 -10.48 -0.53 7.69
N PHE A 47 -9.60 -0.99 8.60
CA PHE A 47 -9.99 -1.76 9.78
C PHE A 47 -10.02 -0.86 11.00
N GLY A 48 -11.23 -0.42 11.38
CA GLY A 48 -11.43 0.48 12.53
C GLY A 48 -10.73 1.82 12.42
N LYS A 49 -10.64 2.36 11.19
CA LYS A 49 -9.91 3.60 10.91
C LYS A 49 -10.79 4.53 10.08
N GLY A 50 -10.94 5.76 10.56
CA GLY A 50 -11.58 6.85 9.82
C GLY A 50 -10.74 7.30 8.62
N THR A 51 -11.30 8.17 7.79
CA THR A 51 -10.63 8.70 6.59
C THR A 51 -9.26 9.30 6.93
N ARG A 52 -9.17 10.15 7.97
CA ARG A 52 -7.91 10.78 8.39
C ARG A 52 -6.83 9.76 8.79
N HIS A 53 -7.20 8.72 9.55
CA HIS A 53 -6.27 7.67 9.95
C HIS A 53 -5.72 6.88 8.75
N ASN A 54 -6.57 6.55 7.78
CA ASN A 54 -6.11 5.84 6.57
C ASN A 54 -5.13 6.69 5.74
N LEU A 55 -5.41 7.99 5.60
CA LEU A 55 -4.51 8.92 4.93
C LEU A 55 -3.18 9.09 5.68
N GLU A 56 -3.21 9.15 7.01
CA GLU A 56 -2.00 9.24 7.81
C GLU A 56 -1.12 8.00 7.66
N ILE A 57 -1.71 6.80 7.70
CA ILE A 57 -0.97 5.54 7.46
C ILE A 57 -0.35 5.54 6.07
N LEU A 58 -1.09 5.94 5.03
CA LEU A 58 -0.53 6.02 3.67
C LEU A 58 0.61 7.04 3.56
N ARG A 59 0.52 8.17 4.25
CA ARG A 59 1.56 9.21 4.26
C ARG A 59 2.82 8.75 5.00
N LYS A 60 2.67 7.98 6.08
CA LYS A 60 3.77 7.55 6.96
C LYS A 60 4.09 6.06 6.82
N LEU A 61 3.68 5.40 5.74
CA LEU A 61 3.82 3.94 5.57
C LEU A 61 5.28 3.46 5.69
N HIS A 62 6.25 4.28 5.29
CA HIS A 62 7.68 3.97 5.43
C HIS A 62 8.13 3.72 6.87
N HIS A 63 7.43 4.23 7.89
CA HIS A 63 7.80 4.00 9.30
C HIS A 63 7.76 2.50 9.66
N PHE A 64 6.83 1.74 9.07
CA PHE A 64 6.70 0.32 9.33
C PHE A 64 7.84 -0.52 8.75
N ARG A 65 8.70 0.05 7.88
CA ARG A 65 9.90 -0.62 7.37
C ARG A 65 10.90 -0.94 8.49
N ALA A 66 10.88 -0.17 9.58
CA ALA A 66 11.71 -0.44 10.76
C ALA A 66 11.38 -1.77 11.47
N LEU A 67 10.24 -2.41 11.15
CA LEU A 67 9.93 -3.77 11.60
C LEU A 67 10.73 -4.85 10.83
N GLY A 68 11.45 -4.47 9.78
CA GLY A 68 12.38 -5.35 9.06
C GLY A 68 11.71 -6.46 8.27
N ARG A 69 10.42 -6.32 7.96
CA ARG A 69 9.61 -7.27 7.19
C ARG A 69 8.94 -6.57 6.00
N PRO A 70 8.64 -7.29 4.89
CA PRO A 70 7.94 -6.69 3.76
C PRO A 70 6.55 -6.19 4.15
N ILE A 71 6.16 -5.05 3.58
CA ILE A 71 4.86 -4.43 3.84
C ILE A 71 3.86 -4.87 2.77
N VAL A 72 2.69 -5.34 3.21
CA VAL A 72 1.52 -5.60 2.37
C VAL A 72 0.43 -4.58 2.69
N ILE A 73 -0.28 -4.10 1.66
CA ILE A 73 -1.34 -3.11 1.84
C ILE A 73 -2.49 -3.31 0.84
N GLY A 74 -3.72 -3.09 1.32
CA GLY A 74 -4.93 -3.19 0.50
C GLY A 74 -5.80 -1.94 0.62
N THR A 75 -5.63 -0.99 -0.30
CA THR A 75 -6.43 0.24 -0.39
C THR A 75 -7.58 0.15 -1.40
N SER A 76 -7.53 -0.82 -2.31
CA SER A 76 -8.42 -0.92 -3.46
C SER A 76 -9.90 -0.88 -3.09
N ARG A 77 -10.63 0.07 -3.72
CA ARG A 77 -12.08 0.32 -3.56
C ARG A 77 -12.55 0.66 -2.13
N LYS A 78 -11.63 0.89 -1.19
CA LYS A 78 -11.97 1.18 0.22
C LYS A 78 -12.80 2.46 0.34
N SER A 79 -13.71 2.46 1.32
CA SER A 79 -14.70 3.53 1.51
C SER A 79 -14.12 4.93 1.71
N PHE A 80 -12.91 5.05 2.29
CA PHE A 80 -12.29 6.37 2.48
C PHE A 80 -11.99 7.07 1.14
N ILE A 81 -11.74 6.30 0.06
CA ILE A 81 -11.53 6.85 -1.28
C ILE A 81 -12.83 7.49 -1.79
N GLY A 82 -13.94 6.75 -1.72
CA GLY A 82 -15.25 7.27 -2.13
C GLY A 82 -15.70 8.48 -1.31
N ARG A 83 -15.41 8.48 0.00
CA ARG A 83 -15.70 9.65 0.87
C ARG A 83 -14.92 10.90 0.48
N ILE A 84 -13.69 10.76 -0.03
CA ILE A 84 -12.85 11.89 -0.44
C ILE A 84 -13.24 12.38 -1.85
N LEU A 85 -13.47 11.45 -2.77
CA LEU A 85 -13.71 11.76 -4.18
C LEU A 85 -15.20 11.97 -4.52
N GLY A 86 -16.11 11.62 -3.61
CA GLY A 86 -17.55 11.65 -3.86
C GLY A 86 -18.00 10.56 -4.84
N THR A 87 -17.34 9.40 -4.84
CA THR A 87 -17.57 8.34 -5.84
C THR A 87 -18.10 7.03 -5.25
N GLU A 88 -18.92 6.35 -6.07
CA GLU A 88 -19.42 5.00 -5.78
C GLU A 88 -18.31 3.95 -5.88
N VAL A 89 -18.57 2.74 -5.39
CA VAL A 89 -17.53 1.70 -5.27
C VAL A 89 -16.85 1.34 -6.60
N ASP A 90 -17.60 1.38 -7.70
CA ASP A 90 -17.11 1.04 -9.05
C ASP A 90 -16.39 2.21 -9.74
N GLU A 91 -16.47 3.41 -9.19
CA GLU A 91 -15.86 4.64 -9.69
C GLU A 91 -14.63 5.06 -8.86
N ARG A 92 -13.95 4.07 -8.25
CA ARG A 92 -12.78 4.28 -7.38
C ARG A 92 -11.46 3.84 -8.01
N LEU A 93 -11.41 3.65 -9.32
CA LEU A 93 -10.22 3.13 -9.98
C LEU A 93 -9.04 4.10 -9.87
N GLU A 94 -9.25 5.37 -10.18
CA GLU A 94 -8.23 6.43 -10.13
C GLU A 94 -7.80 6.71 -8.70
N GLY A 95 -8.76 6.77 -7.77
CA GLY A 95 -8.46 6.89 -6.34
C GLY A 95 -7.68 5.69 -5.82
N THR A 96 -8.00 4.48 -6.28
CA THR A 96 -7.22 3.28 -5.97
C THR A 96 -5.81 3.41 -6.54
N ALA A 97 -5.65 3.78 -7.81
CA ALA A 97 -4.36 4.00 -8.45
C ALA A 97 -3.48 4.96 -7.65
N ALA A 98 -4.03 6.10 -7.23
CA ALA A 98 -3.32 7.09 -6.44
C ALA A 98 -2.81 6.52 -5.09
N THR A 99 -3.67 5.78 -4.38
CA THR A 99 -3.28 5.17 -3.10
C THR A 99 -2.25 4.05 -3.26
N VAL A 100 -2.35 3.26 -4.33
CA VAL A 100 -1.37 2.22 -4.67
C VAL A 100 -0.02 2.84 -5.01
N ALA A 101 -0.02 3.89 -5.84
CA ALA A 101 1.20 4.60 -6.21
C ALA A 101 1.91 5.18 -4.98
N GLN A 102 1.16 5.87 -4.11
CA GLN A 102 1.68 6.38 -2.85
C GLN A 102 2.25 5.25 -1.97
N ALA A 103 1.56 4.12 -1.85
CA ALA A 103 2.04 3.01 -1.04
C ALA A 103 3.37 2.44 -1.54
N ILE A 104 3.52 2.28 -2.85
CA ILE A 104 4.77 1.81 -3.47
C ILE A 104 5.90 2.82 -3.23
N ALA A 105 5.63 4.11 -3.43
CA ALA A 105 6.60 5.17 -3.14
C ALA A 105 7.06 5.18 -1.68
N GLN A 106 6.23 4.70 -0.76
CA GLN A 106 6.55 4.58 0.67
C GLN A 106 7.16 3.21 1.05
N GLY A 107 7.43 2.34 0.07
CA GLY A 107 8.12 1.06 0.29
C GLY A 107 7.22 -0.15 0.50
N ALA A 108 5.94 -0.09 0.13
CA ALA A 108 5.10 -1.28 0.08
C ALA A 108 5.69 -2.33 -0.88
N SER A 109 5.75 -3.58 -0.44
CA SER A 109 6.29 -4.69 -1.22
C SER A 109 5.20 -5.47 -1.95
N ILE A 110 4.00 -5.54 -1.37
CA ILE A 110 2.86 -6.28 -1.92
C ILE A 110 1.63 -5.38 -1.87
N ILE A 111 0.90 -5.29 -2.99
CA ILE A 111 -0.35 -4.55 -3.09
C ILE A 111 -1.50 -5.53 -3.33
N ARG A 112 -2.53 -5.50 -2.48
CA ARG A 112 -3.77 -6.26 -2.65
C ARG A 112 -4.80 -5.39 -3.37
N VAL A 113 -5.24 -5.84 -4.55
CA VAL A 113 -6.17 -5.09 -5.41
C VAL A 113 -7.26 -5.99 -5.98
N HIS A 114 -8.38 -5.37 -6.40
CA HIS A 114 -9.43 -6.05 -7.17
C HIS A 114 -9.10 -5.99 -8.67
N ASP A 115 -8.73 -4.80 -9.16
CA ASP A 115 -8.47 -4.53 -10.57
C ASP A 115 -6.99 -4.77 -10.93
N VAL A 116 -6.60 -6.03 -11.11
CA VAL A 116 -5.19 -6.45 -11.25
C VAL A 116 -4.50 -5.79 -12.44
N GLN A 117 -5.10 -5.83 -13.63
CA GLN A 117 -4.47 -5.31 -14.86
C GLN A 117 -4.08 -3.82 -14.78
N PRO A 118 -4.99 -2.89 -14.44
CA PRO A 118 -4.62 -1.48 -14.31
C PRO A 118 -3.63 -1.25 -13.17
N MET A 119 -3.78 -1.93 -12.03
CA MET A 119 -2.87 -1.74 -10.90
C MET A 119 -1.47 -2.31 -11.13
N ALA A 120 -1.34 -3.38 -11.93
CA ALA A 120 -0.04 -3.87 -12.35
C ALA A 120 0.70 -2.85 -13.23
N ARG A 121 -0.02 -2.07 -14.06
CA ARG A 121 0.59 -0.98 -14.85
C ARG A 121 1.06 0.15 -13.94
N VAL A 122 0.23 0.57 -12.98
CA VAL A 122 0.62 1.56 -11.95
C VAL A 122 1.85 1.07 -11.19
N ALA A 123 1.86 -0.18 -10.72
CA ALA A 123 2.95 -0.73 -9.96
C ALA A 123 4.27 -0.78 -10.75
N ARG A 124 4.23 -1.22 -12.01
CA ARG A 124 5.42 -1.21 -12.89
C ARG A 124 5.97 0.20 -13.10
N MET A 125 5.10 1.17 -13.36
CA MET A 125 5.53 2.56 -13.55
C MET A 125 6.14 3.12 -12.26
N MET A 126 5.54 2.82 -11.11
CA MET A 126 6.07 3.25 -9.82
C MET A 126 7.39 2.58 -9.49
N ASP A 127 7.53 1.28 -9.74
CA ASP A 127 8.80 0.56 -9.57
C ASP A 127 9.89 1.18 -10.45
N ALA A 128 9.59 1.56 -11.69
CA ALA A 128 10.52 2.26 -12.58
C ALA A 128 10.97 3.63 -12.04
N ILE A 129 10.09 4.32 -11.28
CA ILE A 129 10.40 5.63 -10.67
C ILE A 129 11.21 5.46 -9.37
N VAL A 130 10.80 4.55 -8.49
CA VAL A 130 11.27 4.53 -7.09
C VAL A 130 12.29 3.44 -6.78
N ARG A 131 12.47 2.46 -7.66
CA ARG A 131 13.46 1.39 -7.48
C ARG A 131 14.66 1.62 -8.40
N PRO A 132 15.85 1.87 -7.84
CA PRO A 132 17.07 1.94 -8.63
C PRO A 132 17.31 0.65 -9.41
N GLY A 133 17.77 0.74 -10.66
CA GLY A 133 18.11 -0.42 -11.48
C GLY A 133 16.91 -1.17 -12.06
N PHE A 134 15.77 -0.51 -12.24
CA PHE A 134 14.64 -1.10 -12.96
C PHE A 134 15.05 -1.49 -14.39
N ALA A 135 15.27 -2.79 -14.60
CA ALA A 135 15.63 -3.39 -15.89
C ALA A 135 14.39 -3.76 -16.73
N GLY A 136 13.31 -2.98 -16.63
CA GLY A 136 12.10 -3.26 -17.39
C GLY A 136 12.37 -3.15 -18.89
N GLN A 137 11.95 -4.15 -19.66
CA GLN A 137 12.04 -4.12 -21.11
C GLN A 137 11.18 -2.96 -21.64
N GLU A 138 11.84 -1.95 -22.21
CA GLU A 138 11.18 -1.01 -23.13
C GLU A 138 10.61 -1.82 -24.29
N ARG A 139 9.27 -1.93 -24.35
CA ARG A 139 8.63 -2.60 -25.48
C ARG A 139 8.67 -1.68 -26.69
N GLY A 140 9.74 -1.80 -27.48
CA GLY A 140 9.82 -1.35 -28.86
C GLY A 140 9.95 0.16 -29.06
N GLY A 141 11.16 0.69 -28.85
CA GLY A 141 11.58 1.87 -29.60
C GLY A 141 11.76 1.46 -31.06
N LYS A 142 10.86 1.88 -31.95
CA LYS A 142 11.13 1.83 -33.39
C LYS A 142 12.38 2.67 -33.64
N SER A 143 13.50 2.01 -33.94
CA SER A 143 14.62 2.65 -34.63
C SER A 143 14.12 3.08 -35.99
N GLY A 144 13.78 4.36 -36.15
CA GLY A 144 13.19 4.84 -37.38
C GLY A 144 12.94 6.33 -37.39
N VAL A 145 14.02 7.12 -37.42
CA VAL A 145 14.11 8.30 -38.28
C VAL A 145 15.56 8.42 -38.76
N SER A 146 15.90 7.76 -39.87
CA SER A 146 16.93 8.23 -40.78
C SER A 146 16.19 9.00 -41.88
N HIS A 147 15.92 10.27 -41.61
CA HIS A 147 15.71 11.26 -42.65
C HIS A 147 17.00 12.07 -42.74
N GLU A 148 17.78 11.82 -43.77
CA GLU A 148 18.42 12.89 -44.53
C GLU A 148 18.81 12.35 -45.90
N ALA A 149 18.67 13.25 -46.87
CA ALA A 149 18.54 13.03 -48.31
C ALA A 149 19.89 12.84 -49.02
#